data_AF-A0AAX2IUJ6-F1
#
_entry.id   AF-A0AAX2IUJ6-F1
#
_cell.length_a   1.000
_cell.length_b   1.000
_cell.length_c   1.000
_cell.angle_alpha   90.00
_cell.angle_beta   90.00
_cell.angle_gamma   90.00
#
_symmetry.space_group_name_H-M   'P 1'
#
loop_
_entity.id
_entity.type
_entity.pdbx_description
1 polymer ?
#
loop_
_entity_poly.entity_id
_entity_poly.type
_entity_poly.pdbx_seq_one_letter_code
_entity_poly.pdbx_strand_id
1 'polypeptide(L)'
;MRMKMFSKKIPLTSQEAYQILCTTDYLKKISKIIFNFQQLFDVERSILRSHHKFNSRISNNKEFLQDLDARYNRLNQAVQNNGPYPCLYGDVCLLKEYLQVILGYYQEQLKEDQPVAENNLRRIRGSHKFSTLISDISKGDHPKLSKKDSAVLISYTINFCAETNMWNDIKTISEIVIQPFLLDHKDEEDFSYCNS
;
A
#
# COMPACT_ATOMS: atom_id res chain seq x y z
N MET A 1 -10.72 -43.83 -9.78
CA MET A 1 -10.92 -42.41 -10.12
C MET A 1 -9.57 -41.71 -9.99
N ARG A 2 -8.83 -41.51 -11.10
CA ARG A 2 -7.51 -40.88 -11.07
C ARG A 2 -7.69 -39.36 -10.95
N MET A 3 -7.26 -38.77 -9.84
CA MET A 3 -7.07 -37.32 -9.74
C MET A 3 -6.14 -36.89 -10.87
N LYS A 4 -6.65 -36.04 -11.78
CA LYS A 4 -5.81 -35.31 -12.73
C LYS A 4 -4.89 -34.42 -11.90
N MET A 5 -3.60 -34.77 -11.82
CA MET A 5 -2.59 -33.82 -11.37
C MET A 5 -2.50 -32.74 -12.44
N PHE A 6 -3.16 -31.60 -12.22
CA PHE A 6 -2.92 -30.41 -13.01
C PHE A 6 -1.43 -30.04 -12.85
N SER A 7 -0.72 -29.90 -13.96
CA SER A 7 0.70 -29.51 -13.92
C SER A 7 0.84 -28.17 -13.18
N LYS A 8 1.86 -28.04 -12.34
CA LYS A 8 2.25 -26.83 -11.58
C LYS A 8 2.73 -25.66 -12.46
N LYS A 9 2.20 -25.50 -13.67
CA LYS A 9 2.60 -24.42 -14.58
C LYS A 9 2.02 -23.11 -14.05
N ILE A 10 2.87 -22.11 -13.84
CA ILE A 10 2.43 -20.76 -13.46
C ILE A 10 1.62 -20.22 -14.65
N PRO A 11 0.39 -19.72 -14.44
CA PRO A 11 -0.42 -19.13 -15.51
C PRO A 11 0.33 -18.00 -16.20
N LEU A 12 0.10 -17.82 -17.50
CA LEU A 12 0.76 -16.78 -18.30
C LEU A 12 0.55 -15.38 -17.69
N THR A 13 -0.67 -15.09 -17.25
CA THR A 13 -1.00 -13.84 -16.53
C THR A 13 -0.11 -13.57 -15.31
N SER A 14 0.18 -14.61 -14.52
CA SER A 14 1.07 -14.52 -13.35
C SER A 14 2.55 -14.39 -13.74
N GLN A 15 2.95 -14.90 -14.91
CA GLN A 15 4.32 -14.72 -15.42
C GLN A 15 4.54 -13.27 -15.90
N GLU A 16 3.58 -12.74 -16.65
CA GLU A 16 3.65 -11.37 -17.16
C GLU A 16 3.56 -10.32 -16.07
N ALA A 17 2.62 -10.49 -15.13
CA ALA A 17 2.50 -9.60 -13.98
C ALA A 17 3.80 -9.58 -13.16
N TYR A 18 4.44 -10.74 -12.98
CA TYR A 18 5.74 -10.85 -12.35
C TYR A 18 6.82 -10.09 -13.13
N GLN A 19 6.90 -10.27 -14.45
CA GLN A 19 7.86 -9.54 -15.29
C GLN A 19 7.68 -8.02 -15.18
N ILE A 20 6.45 -7.53 -15.17
CA ILE A 20 6.14 -6.11 -14.98
C ILE A 20 6.59 -5.64 -13.59
N LEU A 21 6.35 -6.41 -12.53
CA LEU A 21 6.82 -6.09 -11.19
C LEU A 21 8.35 -6.05 -11.09
N CYS A 22 9.06 -6.93 -11.79
CA CYS A 22 10.53 -6.95 -11.81
C CYS A 22 11.15 -5.79 -12.59
N THR A 23 10.45 -5.24 -13.58
CA THR A 23 10.97 -4.21 -14.50
C THR A 23 10.50 -2.79 -14.16
N THR A 24 9.68 -2.64 -13.12
CA THR A 24 9.11 -1.36 -12.69
C THR A 24 9.41 -1.07 -11.23
N ASP A 25 9.14 0.15 -10.78
CA ASP A 25 9.27 0.57 -9.38
C ASP A 25 7.96 0.48 -8.60
N TYR A 26 6.95 -0.24 -9.11
CA TYR A 26 5.61 -0.27 -8.52
C TYR A 26 5.61 -0.79 -7.07
N LEU A 27 6.37 -1.83 -6.74
CA LEU A 27 6.43 -2.32 -5.36
C LEU A 27 7.03 -1.28 -4.40
N LYS A 28 8.04 -0.53 -4.84
CA LYS A 28 8.63 0.56 -4.04
C LYS A 28 7.61 1.69 -3.81
N LYS A 29 6.87 2.06 -4.85
CA LYS A 29 5.79 3.06 -4.76
C LYS A 29 4.68 2.61 -3.82
N ILE A 30 4.22 1.36 -3.96
CA ILE A 30 3.17 0.77 -3.11
C ILE A 30 3.62 0.71 -1.65
N SER A 31 4.87 0.30 -1.39
CA SER A 31 5.43 0.28 -0.04
C SER A 31 5.35 1.66 0.64
N LYS A 32 5.69 2.72 -0.10
CA LYS A 32 5.60 4.10 0.39
C LYS A 32 4.15 4.51 0.70
N ILE A 33 3.22 4.18 -0.20
CA ILE A 33 1.78 4.45 -0.01
C ILE A 33 1.26 3.74 1.25
N ILE A 34 1.55 2.44 1.41
CA ILE A 34 1.13 1.66 2.58
C ILE A 34 1.70 2.27 3.86
N PHE A 35 2.98 2.64 3.84
CA PHE A 35 3.64 3.25 4.99
C PHE A 35 2.99 4.58 5.38
N ASN A 36 2.77 5.48 4.41
CA ASN A 36 2.10 6.75 4.65
C ASN A 36 0.68 6.55 5.18
N PHE A 37 -0.07 5.63 4.57
CA PHE A 37 -1.43 5.29 4.98
C PHE A 37 -1.47 4.84 6.44
N GLN A 38 -0.59 3.93 6.85
CA GLN A 38 -0.51 3.47 8.24
C GLN A 38 -0.20 4.59 9.25
N GLN A 39 0.45 5.68 8.84
CA GLN A 39 0.70 6.85 9.70
C GLN A 39 -0.47 7.84 9.74
N LEU A 40 -1.30 7.86 8.71
CA LEU A 40 -2.41 8.80 8.51
C LEU A 40 -3.78 8.19 8.82
N PHE A 41 -3.80 6.93 9.27
CA PHE A 41 -4.98 6.13 9.49
C PHE A 41 -5.15 5.78 10.97
N ASP A 42 -6.33 6.03 11.53
CA ASP A 42 -6.72 5.51 12.85
C ASP A 42 -7.46 4.18 12.67
N VAL A 43 -6.82 3.08 13.06
CA VAL A 43 -7.36 1.72 12.88
C VAL A 43 -8.70 1.50 13.59
N GLU A 44 -8.98 2.18 14.70
CA GLU A 44 -10.20 1.98 15.48
C GLU A 44 -11.32 2.93 15.02
N ARG A 45 -10.97 4.10 14.50
CA ARG A 45 -11.95 5.19 14.25
C ARG A 45 -12.20 5.48 12.78
N SER A 46 -11.23 5.21 11.91
CA SER A 46 -11.37 5.52 10.49
C SER A 46 -12.38 4.60 9.82
N ILE A 47 -13.10 5.13 8.85
CA ILE A 47 -14.05 4.36 8.05
C ILE A 47 -13.40 4.11 6.70
N LEU A 48 -13.24 2.83 6.34
CA LEU A 48 -12.77 2.44 5.02
C LEU A 48 -13.94 1.93 4.17
N ARG A 49 -13.92 2.28 2.90
CA ARG A 49 -14.94 1.86 1.92
C ARG A 49 -14.27 1.20 0.71
N SER A 50 -14.76 0.03 0.34
CA SER A 50 -14.45 -0.68 -0.89
C SER A 50 -15.55 -0.45 -1.90
N HIS A 51 -15.17 -0.02 -3.10
CA HIS A 51 -16.08 0.13 -4.23
C HIS A 51 -16.43 -1.22 -4.90
N HIS A 52 -15.74 -2.30 -4.53
CA HIS A 52 -15.92 -3.64 -5.11
C HIS A 52 -16.88 -4.53 -4.32
N LYS A 53 -17.31 -4.11 -3.13
CA LYS A 53 -18.21 -4.88 -2.27
C LYS A 53 -19.63 -4.33 -2.30
N PHE A 54 -20.63 -5.23 -2.31
CA PHE A 54 -22.05 -4.87 -2.19
C PHE A 54 -22.34 -4.08 -0.90
N ASN A 55 -21.72 -4.47 0.22
CA ASN A 55 -21.58 -3.61 1.38
C ASN A 55 -20.21 -2.92 1.31
N SER A 56 -20.22 -1.64 0.97
CA SER A 56 -18.98 -0.90 0.72
C SER A 56 -18.12 -0.73 1.97
N ARG A 57 -18.70 -0.72 3.18
CA ARG A 57 -17.93 -0.50 4.40
C ARG A 57 -17.06 -1.71 4.75
N ILE A 58 -15.77 -1.48 4.96
CA ILE A 58 -14.87 -2.48 5.57
C ILE A 58 -15.25 -2.62 7.05
N SER A 59 -15.61 -3.84 7.45
CA SER A 59 -16.05 -4.15 8.81
C SER A 59 -14.90 -4.21 9.82
N ASN A 60 -13.70 -4.58 9.37
CA ASN A 60 -12.53 -4.78 10.21
C ASN A 60 -11.28 -4.17 9.57
N ASN A 61 -10.87 -3.02 10.09
CA ASN A 61 -9.71 -2.28 9.63
C ASN A 61 -8.38 -3.02 9.90
N LYS A 62 -8.30 -3.82 10.98
CA LYS A 62 -7.08 -4.58 11.30
C LYS A 62 -6.85 -5.70 10.30
N GLU A 63 -7.91 -6.43 9.98
CA GLU A 63 -7.88 -7.50 8.97
C GLU A 63 -7.55 -6.93 7.58
N PHE A 64 -8.13 -5.78 7.22
CA PHE A 64 -7.75 -5.09 6.00
C PHE A 64 -6.24 -4.78 5.92
N LEU A 65 -5.66 -4.21 6.99
CA LEU A 65 -4.22 -3.91 7.02
C LEU A 65 -3.37 -5.18 6.96
N GLN A 66 -3.76 -6.23 7.68
CA GLN A 66 -3.05 -7.51 7.67
C GLN A 66 -3.05 -8.15 6.28
N ASP A 67 -4.19 -8.15 5.60
CA ASP A 67 -4.31 -8.67 4.25
C ASP A 67 -3.53 -7.84 3.23
N LEU A 68 -3.57 -6.50 3.35
CA LEU A 68 -2.79 -5.58 2.53
C LEU A 68 -1.29 -5.86 2.66
N ASP A 69 -0.78 -5.92 3.89
CA ASP A 69 0.63 -6.20 4.17
C ASP A 69 1.02 -7.60 3.71
N ALA A 70 0.18 -8.61 3.95
CA ALA A 70 0.46 -9.99 3.55
C ALA A 70 0.58 -10.12 2.03
N ARG A 71 -0.32 -9.50 1.26
CA ARG A 71 -0.27 -9.48 -0.21
C ARG A 71 0.97 -8.76 -0.73
N TYR A 72 1.21 -7.55 -0.23
CA TYR A 72 2.40 -6.79 -0.59
C TYR A 72 3.67 -7.60 -0.32
N ASN A 73 3.78 -8.23 0.85
CA ASN A 73 4.94 -9.03 1.22
C ASN A 73 5.13 -10.26 0.32
N ARG A 74 4.07 -10.97 -0.06
CA ARG A 74 4.17 -12.10 -1.01
C ARG A 74 4.68 -11.65 -2.38
N LEU A 75 4.16 -10.54 -2.90
CA LEU A 75 4.61 -9.97 -4.18
C LEU A 75 6.07 -9.50 -4.10
N ASN A 76 6.44 -8.81 -3.03
CA ASN A 76 7.80 -8.36 -2.81
C ASN A 76 8.79 -9.53 -2.65
N GLN A 77 8.41 -10.58 -1.93
CA GLN A 77 9.21 -11.80 -1.82
C GLN A 77 9.36 -12.52 -3.16
N ALA A 78 8.32 -12.58 -3.99
CA ALA A 78 8.42 -13.17 -5.32
C ALA A 78 9.47 -12.44 -6.17
N VAL A 79 9.48 -11.11 -6.16
CA VAL A 79 10.49 -10.31 -6.87
C VAL A 79 11.88 -10.47 -6.26
N GLN A 80 12.02 -10.40 -4.93
CA GLN A 80 13.32 -10.53 -4.26
C GLN A 80 13.97 -11.91 -4.44
N ASN A 81 13.16 -12.97 -4.47
CA ASN A 81 13.63 -14.35 -4.57
C ASN A 81 13.65 -14.87 -6.03
N ASN A 82 13.35 -14.03 -7.01
CA ASN A 82 13.19 -14.40 -8.41
C ASN A 82 12.21 -15.58 -8.65
N GLY A 83 11.12 -15.63 -7.89
CA GLY A 83 10.22 -16.78 -7.81
C GLY A 83 8.75 -16.40 -7.96
N PRO A 84 8.18 -16.36 -9.19
CA PRO A 84 6.75 -16.19 -9.37
C PRO A 84 5.96 -17.38 -8.80
N TYR A 85 4.68 -17.14 -8.50
CA TYR A 85 3.77 -18.18 -7.99
C TYR A 85 2.43 -18.16 -8.75
N PRO A 86 1.66 -19.28 -8.73
CA PRO A 86 0.49 -19.42 -9.60
C PRO A 86 -0.57 -18.32 -9.46
N CYS A 87 -0.81 -17.83 -8.24
CA CYS A 87 -1.83 -16.81 -7.96
C CYS A 87 -1.29 -15.37 -7.93
N LEU A 88 -0.08 -15.13 -8.45
CA LEU A 88 0.57 -13.81 -8.38
C LEU A 88 -0.27 -12.71 -9.02
N TYR A 89 -0.84 -12.95 -10.20
CA TYR A 89 -1.71 -11.97 -10.85
C TYR A 89 -2.96 -11.66 -9.99
N GLY A 90 -3.54 -12.66 -9.34
CA GLY A 90 -4.65 -12.46 -8.41
C GLY A 90 -4.27 -11.59 -7.21
N ASP A 91 -3.06 -11.77 -6.66
CA ASP A 91 -2.55 -10.90 -5.60
C ASP A 91 -2.31 -9.47 -6.06
N VAL A 92 -1.87 -9.27 -7.31
CA VAL A 92 -1.76 -7.93 -7.93
C VAL A 92 -3.13 -7.26 -8.04
N CYS A 93 -4.15 -7.97 -8.58
CA CYS A 93 -5.51 -7.44 -8.70
C CYS A 93 -6.07 -7.00 -7.35
N LEU A 94 -5.96 -7.85 -6.33
CA LEU A 94 -6.47 -7.56 -4.99
C LEU A 94 -5.69 -6.43 -4.31
N LEU A 95 -4.38 -6.33 -4.54
CA LEU A 95 -3.59 -5.19 -4.08
C LEU A 95 -4.07 -3.88 -4.73
N LYS A 96 -4.39 -3.87 -6.03
CA LYS A 96 -4.97 -2.71 -6.71
C LYS A 96 -6.33 -2.32 -6.12
N GLU A 97 -7.18 -3.29 -5.76
CA GLU A 97 -8.44 -3.02 -5.06
C GLU A 97 -8.21 -2.35 -3.70
N TYR A 98 -7.22 -2.80 -2.93
CA TYR A 98 -6.87 -2.16 -1.65
C TYR A 98 -6.30 -0.76 -1.83
N LEU A 99 -5.51 -0.51 -2.87
CA LEU A 99 -5.05 0.84 -3.20
C LEU A 99 -6.23 1.77 -3.51
N GLN A 100 -7.28 1.28 -4.16
CA GLN A 100 -8.51 2.07 -4.39
C GLN A 100 -9.24 2.40 -3.09
N VAL A 101 -9.22 1.51 -2.08
CA VAL A 101 -9.75 1.81 -0.74
C VAL A 101 -8.95 2.95 -0.09
N ILE A 102 -7.62 2.93 -0.17
CA ILE A 102 -6.75 4.00 0.34
C ILE A 102 -7.03 5.32 -0.40
N LEU A 103 -7.19 5.27 -1.73
CA LEU A 103 -7.54 6.44 -2.54
C LEU A 103 -8.85 7.07 -2.08
N GLY A 104 -9.90 6.27 -1.88
CA GLY A 104 -11.19 6.76 -1.37
C GLY A 104 -11.06 7.40 0.02
N TYR A 105 -10.31 6.75 0.92
CA TYR A 105 -10.04 7.29 2.25
C TYR A 105 -9.30 8.64 2.21
N TYR A 106 -8.25 8.76 1.41
CA TYR A 106 -7.52 10.03 1.26
C TYR A 106 -8.39 11.12 0.66
N GLN A 107 -9.24 10.81 -0.31
CA GLN A 107 -10.18 11.79 -0.86
C GLN A 107 -11.19 12.28 0.20
N GLU A 108 -11.68 11.40 1.08
CA GLU A 108 -12.54 11.79 2.21
C GLU A 108 -11.78 12.66 3.22
N GLN A 109 -10.58 12.24 3.64
CA GLN A 109 -9.75 13.04 4.56
C GLN A 109 -9.42 14.42 3.99
N LEU A 110 -9.07 14.52 2.71
CA LEU A 110 -8.76 15.80 2.07
C LEU A 110 -9.98 16.75 2.03
N LYS A 111 -11.20 16.21 1.84
CA LYS A 111 -12.44 17.01 1.86
C LYS A 111 -12.80 17.55 3.25
N GLU A 112 -12.36 16.87 4.30
CA GLU A 112 -12.67 17.22 5.70
C GLU A 112 -11.50 17.93 6.40
N ASP A 113 -10.49 18.40 5.66
CA ASP A 113 -9.28 19.06 6.21
C ASP A 113 -8.45 18.13 7.13
N GLN A 114 -8.40 16.84 6.80
CA GLN A 114 -7.56 15.78 7.40
C GLN A 114 -7.67 15.66 8.94
N PRO A 115 -8.87 15.44 9.51
CA PRO A 115 -9.09 15.45 10.95
C PRO A 115 -8.31 14.36 11.70
N VAL A 116 -8.02 13.22 11.06
CA VAL A 116 -7.20 12.17 11.67
C VAL A 116 -5.75 12.63 11.83
N ALA A 117 -5.19 13.27 10.80
CA ALA A 117 -3.82 13.80 10.86
C ALA A 117 -3.69 14.91 11.90
N GLU A 118 -4.67 15.82 11.99
CA GLU A 118 -4.69 16.86 13.02
C GLU A 118 -4.72 16.26 14.45
N ASN A 119 -5.59 15.28 14.67
CA ASN A 119 -5.68 14.60 15.96
C ASN A 119 -4.39 13.88 16.33
N ASN A 120 -3.74 13.23 15.36
CA ASN A 120 -2.43 12.61 15.55
C ASN A 120 -1.36 13.65 15.90
N LEU A 121 -1.32 14.79 15.19
CA LEU A 121 -0.39 15.89 15.50
C LEU A 121 -0.58 16.42 16.91
N ARG A 122 -1.83 16.64 17.35
CA ARG A 122 -2.13 17.08 18.72
C ARG A 122 -1.58 16.08 19.74
N ARG A 123 -1.79 14.78 19.51
CA ARG A 123 -1.26 13.71 20.39
C ARG A 123 0.27 13.66 20.41
N ILE A 124 0.91 13.78 19.25
CA ILE A 124 2.37 13.75 19.14
C ILE A 124 2.97 14.96 19.86
N ARG A 125 2.48 16.17 19.57
CA ARG A 125 2.95 17.43 20.19
C ARG A 125 2.69 17.46 21.69
N GLY A 126 1.60 16.86 22.17
CA GLY A 126 1.30 16.73 23.59
C GLY A 126 2.15 15.68 24.32
N SER A 127 2.94 14.87 23.62
CA SER A 127 3.76 13.84 24.26
C SER A 127 5.06 14.42 24.83
N HIS A 128 5.38 14.04 26.07
CA HIS A 128 6.64 14.45 26.73
C HIS A 128 7.89 14.00 25.95
N LYS A 129 7.76 12.88 25.23
CA LYS A 129 8.83 12.35 24.40
C LYS A 129 9.15 13.29 23.23
N PHE A 130 8.13 13.79 22.54
CA PHE A 130 8.32 14.71 21.42
C PHE A 130 8.90 16.05 21.90
N SER A 131 8.38 16.60 23.00
CA SER A 131 8.87 17.87 23.54
C SER A 131 10.33 17.81 23.98
N THR A 132 10.75 16.72 24.63
CA THR A 132 12.15 16.48 25.00
C THR A 132 13.03 16.39 23.75
N LEU A 133 12.61 15.58 22.76
CA LEU A 133 13.37 15.39 21.53
C LEU A 133 13.59 16.70 20.75
N ILE A 134 12.55 17.53 20.61
CA ILE A 134 12.66 18.83 19.93
C ILE A 134 13.53 19.81 20.73
N SER A 135 13.44 19.79 22.06
CA SER A 135 14.28 20.61 22.94
C SER A 135 15.77 20.26 22.78
N ASP A 136 16.11 18.97 22.79
CA ASP A 136 17.49 18.51 22.62
C ASP A 136 18.04 18.93 21.25
N ILE A 137 17.27 18.69 20.17
CA ILE A 137 17.64 19.13 18.81
C ILE A 137 17.85 20.64 18.73
N SER A 138 16.96 21.43 19.37
CA SER A 138 17.01 22.90 19.32
C SER A 138 18.19 23.48 20.09
N LYS A 139 18.69 22.77 21.11
CA LYS A 139 19.87 23.17 21.88
C LYS A 139 21.20 22.87 21.16
N GLY A 140 21.14 22.28 19.97
CA GLY A 140 22.33 21.88 19.23
C GLY A 140 23.03 20.66 19.82
N ASP A 141 22.40 20.00 20.81
CA ASP A 141 22.71 18.61 21.05
C ASP A 141 22.32 17.91 19.74
N HIS A 142 23.27 17.24 19.10
CA HIS A 142 22.98 16.38 17.95
C HIS A 142 22.75 14.97 18.51
N PRO A 143 21.59 14.69 19.17
CA PRO A 143 21.39 13.40 19.78
C PRO A 143 21.45 12.36 18.68
N LYS A 144 22.22 11.30 18.92
CA LYS A 144 22.17 10.12 18.07
C LYS A 144 20.75 9.57 18.15
N LEU A 145 19.94 9.84 17.12
CA LEU A 145 18.52 9.47 17.11
C LEU A 145 18.39 7.96 17.28
N SER A 146 17.68 7.54 18.33
CA SER A 146 17.30 6.14 18.46
C SER A 146 16.22 5.81 17.42
N LYS A 147 16.04 4.52 17.09
CA LYS A 147 14.94 4.07 16.22
C LYS A 147 13.57 4.59 16.67
N LYS A 148 13.36 4.69 17.99
CA LYS A 148 12.10 5.19 18.54
C LYS A 148 11.95 6.69 18.34
N ASP A 149 13.04 7.45 18.30
CA ASP A 149 13.00 8.91 18.12
C ASP A 149 12.79 9.23 16.64
N SER A 150 13.50 8.51 15.76
CA SER A 150 13.22 8.55 14.32
C SER A 150 11.74 8.24 14.02
N ALA A 151 11.16 7.21 14.65
CA ALA A 151 9.75 6.86 14.44
C ALA A 151 8.80 8.00 14.83
N VAL A 152 9.05 8.69 15.95
CA VAL A 152 8.25 9.84 16.39
C VAL A 152 8.38 11.01 15.40
N LEU A 153 9.60 11.32 14.95
CA LEU A 153 9.83 12.40 13.98
C LEU A 153 9.23 12.09 12.61
N ILE A 154 9.31 10.83 12.15
CA ILE A 154 8.69 10.40 10.90
C ILE A 154 7.17 10.53 11.00
N SER A 155 6.57 10.04 12.09
CA SER A 155 5.13 10.14 12.32
C SER A 155 4.67 11.60 12.38
N TYR A 156 5.42 12.47 13.08
CA TYR A 156 5.18 13.92 13.10
C TYR A 156 5.23 14.50 11.69
N THR A 157 6.29 14.22 10.94
CA THR A 157 6.53 14.79 9.60
C THR A 157 5.43 14.36 8.62
N ILE A 158 5.04 13.08 8.65
CA ILE A 158 4.00 12.58 7.75
C ILE A 158 2.65 13.21 8.07
N ASN A 159 2.27 13.29 9.35
CA ASN A 159 1.00 13.91 9.75
C ASN A 159 1.02 15.44 9.54
N PHE A 160 2.18 16.09 9.69
CA PHE A 160 2.34 17.53 9.41
C PHE A 160 2.20 17.82 7.92
N CYS A 161 2.75 16.96 7.07
CA CYS A 161 2.65 17.05 5.62
C CYS A 161 1.51 16.20 5.04
N ALA A 162 0.44 15.95 5.80
CA ALA A 162 -0.61 15.00 5.44
C ALA A 162 -1.23 15.31 4.07
N GLU A 163 -1.64 16.55 3.83
CA GLU A 163 -2.22 16.99 2.56
C GLU A 163 -1.32 16.66 1.36
N THR A 164 -0.04 17.06 1.42
CA THR A 164 0.93 16.82 0.35
C THR A 164 1.18 15.33 0.13
N ASN A 165 1.29 14.55 1.21
CA ASN A 165 1.48 13.11 1.10
C ASN A 165 0.26 12.43 0.47
N MET A 166 -0.95 12.77 0.92
CA MET A 166 -2.20 12.23 0.39
C MET A 166 -2.38 12.54 -1.10
N TRP A 167 -2.13 13.79 -1.54
CA TRP A 167 -2.22 14.15 -2.96
C TRP A 167 -1.21 13.38 -3.83
N ASN A 168 0.04 13.27 -3.37
CA ASN A 168 1.07 12.51 -4.08
C ASN A 168 0.72 11.02 -4.19
N ASP A 169 0.21 10.45 -3.10
CA ASP A 169 -0.20 9.06 -3.06
C ASP A 169 -1.44 8.82 -3.92
N ILE A 170 -2.44 9.72 -3.92
CA ILE A 170 -3.61 9.65 -4.83
C ILE A 170 -3.18 9.59 -6.29
N LYS A 171 -2.25 10.46 -6.69
CA LYS A 171 -1.72 10.48 -8.06
C LYS A 171 -1.05 9.15 -8.39
N THR A 172 -0.17 8.68 -7.50
CA THR A 172 0.58 7.44 -7.68
C THR A 172 -0.34 6.21 -7.71
N ILE A 173 -1.36 6.16 -6.84
CA ILE A 173 -2.37 5.10 -6.83
C ILE A 173 -3.12 5.08 -8.16
N SER A 174 -3.56 6.26 -8.64
CA SER A 174 -4.30 6.37 -9.90
C SER A 174 -3.48 5.84 -11.07
N GLU A 175 -2.18 6.18 -11.12
CA GLU A 175 -1.24 5.67 -12.13
C GLU A 175 -1.09 4.15 -12.07
N ILE A 176 -1.02 3.54 -10.89
CA ILE A 176 -0.86 2.09 -10.69
C ILE A 176 -2.15 1.33 -11.02
N VAL A 177 -3.30 1.85 -10.59
CA VAL A 177 -4.59 1.16 -10.72
C VAL A 177 -5.01 1.01 -12.18
N ILE A 178 -4.64 1.94 -13.05
CA ILE A 178 -4.96 1.84 -14.49
C ILE A 178 -4.01 0.90 -15.24
N GLN A 179 -2.90 0.45 -14.64
CA GLN A 179 -1.96 -0.44 -15.32
C GLN A 179 -2.55 -1.84 -15.48
N PRO A 180 -2.47 -2.46 -16.66
CA PRO A 180 -3.06 -3.77 -16.89
C PRO A 180 -2.36 -4.90 -16.12
N PHE A 181 -1.05 -4.75 -15.82
CA PHE A 181 -0.21 -5.84 -15.29
C PHE A 181 -0.28 -7.12 -16.15
N LEU A 182 -0.48 -6.93 -17.45
CA LEU A 182 -0.47 -7.92 -18.52
C LEU A 182 0.22 -7.29 -19.73
N LEU A 183 0.88 -8.12 -20.54
CA LEU A 183 1.51 -7.65 -21.77
C LEU A 183 0.47 -7.42 -22.87
N ASP A 184 0.82 -6.58 -23.85
CA ASP A 184 -0.01 -6.31 -25.02
C ASP A 184 0.26 -7.38 -26.09
N HIS A 185 -0.74 -8.23 -26.34
CA HIS A 185 -0.70 -9.31 -27.32
C HIS A 185 -1.57 -9.02 -28.56
N LYS A 186 -1.92 -7.76 -28.83
CA LYS A 186 -2.83 -7.42 -29.94
C LYS A 186 -2.32 -7.86 -31.33
N ASP A 187 -1.01 -8.04 -31.46
CA ASP A 187 -0.34 -8.40 -32.71
C ASP A 187 -0.12 -9.93 -32.83
N GLU A 188 -0.54 -10.72 -31.84
CA GLU A 188 -0.44 -12.18 -31.84
C GLU A 188 -1.73 -12.82 -32.38
N GLU A 189 -1.65 -13.46 -33.56
CA GLU A 189 -2.78 -14.19 -34.14
C GLU A 189 -3.28 -15.31 -33.21
N ASP A 190 -4.60 -15.42 -33.05
CA ASP A 190 -5.29 -16.41 -32.21
C ASP A 190 -4.94 -16.41 -30.70
N PHE A 191 -4.29 -15.35 -30.19
CA PHE A 191 -3.92 -15.27 -28.78
C PHE A 191 -5.15 -15.27 -27.85
N SER A 192 -5.07 -16.09 -26.79
CA SER A 192 -6.05 -16.12 -25.71
C SER A 192 -5.41 -16.68 -24.45
N TYR A 193 -5.59 -15.97 -23.32
CA TYR A 193 -5.18 -16.46 -21.99
C TYR A 193 -5.87 -17.77 -21.57
N CYS A 194 -6.94 -18.16 -22.27
CA CYS A 194 -7.71 -19.37 -22.00
C CYS A 194 -7.34 -20.55 -22.92
N ASN A 195 -6.57 -20.31 -23.99
CA ASN A 195 -6.18 -21.33 -24.96
C ASN A 195 -4.79 -21.91 -24.58
N SER A 196 -4.71 -22.58 -23.43
CA SER A 196 -3.47 -23.22 -22.93
C SER A 196 -3.61 -24.73 -22.76
#